data_AF-B3MXW8-F1
#
_entry.id   AF-B3MXW8-F1
#
_cell.length_a   1.000
_cell.length_b   1.000
_cell.length_c   1.000
_cell.angle_alpha   90.00
_cell.angle_beta   90.00
_cell.angle_gamma   90.00
#
_symmetry.space_group_name_H-M   'P 1'
#
loop_
_entity.id
_entity.type
_entity.pdbx_description
1 polymer ?
#
loop_
_entity_poly.entity_id
_entity_poly.type
_entity_poly.pdbx_seq_one_letter_code
_entity_poly.pdbx_strand_id
1 'polypeptide(L)'
;MPRGKFVNHKGRSRHFTSPEELRQSSEDSEENETEDSLKDPKKDKDGESDDEELSSESPEAAARVEKKGVAALIEIENPNRLSKSITQKQGNGGTDPKPELSRREREEVEKQKARRRYEKLHAQGKTTEAKADLARLALIRQEREAAAAKREAEKKPPAKSLDT
;
A
#
# COMPACT_ATOMS: atom_id res chain seq x y z
N MET A 1 -17.39 3.71 42.92
CA MET A 1 -17.34 3.28 41.50
C MET A 1 -16.59 4.34 40.70
N PRO A 2 -15.45 4.03 40.06
CA PRO A 2 -14.72 5.01 39.26
C PRO A 2 -15.47 5.23 37.93
N ARG A 3 -15.85 6.47 37.63
CA ARG A 3 -16.50 6.84 36.35
C ARG A 3 -15.44 6.88 35.24
N GLY A 4 -15.78 6.28 34.09
CA GLY A 4 -14.86 6.05 32.97
C GLY A 4 -14.18 7.31 32.45
N LYS A 5 -12.91 7.16 32.08
CA LYS A 5 -11.97 8.18 31.63
C LYS A 5 -12.20 8.61 30.16
N PHE A 6 -13.44 8.93 29.77
CA PHE A 6 -13.67 9.40 28.39
C PHE A 6 -13.55 10.91 28.31
N VAL A 7 -12.63 11.38 27.46
CA VAL A 7 -12.42 12.81 27.18
C VAL A 7 -13.51 13.29 26.24
N ASN A 8 -14.29 14.29 26.67
CA ASN A 8 -15.31 14.91 25.84
C ASN A 8 -14.67 15.88 24.86
N HIS A 9 -14.76 15.57 23.56
CA HIS A 9 -14.18 16.38 22.49
C HIS A 9 -15.14 17.47 21.97
N LYS A 10 -16.35 17.57 22.53
CA LYS A 10 -17.38 18.52 22.09
C LYS A 10 -17.00 19.93 22.51
N GLY A 11 -16.86 20.84 21.56
CA GLY A 11 -16.53 22.25 21.80
C GLY A 11 -15.03 22.58 21.80
N ARG A 12 -14.15 21.59 21.59
CA ARG A 12 -12.71 21.86 21.40
C ARG A 12 -12.45 22.37 19.99
N SER A 13 -11.57 23.36 19.86
CA SER A 13 -11.11 23.85 18.55
C SER A 13 -10.54 22.70 17.73
N ARG A 14 -10.98 22.59 16.48
CA ARG A 14 -10.41 21.63 15.53
C ARG A 14 -9.06 22.18 15.09
N HIS A 15 -7.99 21.52 15.49
CA HIS A 15 -6.66 21.79 14.96
C HIS A 15 -6.52 21.00 13.66
N PHE A 16 -6.22 21.69 12.57
CA PHE A 16 -5.81 21.06 11.32
C PHE A 16 -4.28 21.06 11.32
N THR A 17 -3.69 19.89 11.12
CA THR A 17 -2.24 19.80 10.92
C THR A 17 -1.86 20.60 9.70
N SER A 18 -0.89 21.51 9.86
CA SER A 18 -0.38 22.26 8.72
C SER A 18 0.36 21.33 7.76
N PRO A 19 0.43 21.65 6.45
CA PRO A 19 1.17 20.83 5.50
C PRO A 19 2.66 20.66 5.85
N GLU A 20 3.22 21.60 6.61
CA GLU A 20 4.59 21.57 7.11
C GLU A 20 4.73 20.59 8.28
N GLU A 21 3.83 20.65 9.26
CA GLU A 21 3.79 19.68 10.37
C GLU A 21 3.51 18.25 9.88
N LEU A 22 2.72 18.08 8.82
CA LEU A 22 2.46 16.77 8.23
C LEU A 22 3.71 16.16 7.59
N ARG A 23 4.55 16.98 6.94
CA ARG A 23 5.83 16.53 6.38
C ARG A 23 6.81 16.17 7.47
N GLN A 24 6.96 17.04 8.46
CA GLN A 24 7.83 16.79 9.61
C GLN A 24 7.40 15.54 10.38
N SER A 25 6.10 15.35 10.60
CA SER A 25 5.60 14.14 11.25
C SER A 25 5.81 12.87 10.42
N SER A 26 5.80 12.96 9.09
CA SER A 26 6.13 11.82 8.22
C SER A 26 7.64 11.55 8.23
N GLU A 27 8.47 12.58 8.19
CA GLU A 27 9.94 12.49 8.27
C GLU A 27 10.36 11.89 9.63
N ASP A 28 9.82 12.41 10.74
CA ASP A 28 10.07 11.87 12.09
C ASP A 28 9.58 10.43 12.23
N SER A 29 8.46 10.06 11.61
CA SER A 29 7.93 8.70 11.68
C SER A 29 8.77 7.74 10.84
N GLU A 30 9.26 8.17 9.68
CA GLU A 30 10.21 7.40 8.86
C GLU A 30 11.54 7.22 9.59
N GLU A 31 12.04 8.25 10.28
CA GLU A 31 13.26 8.17 11.09
C GLU A 31 13.08 7.21 12.28
N ASN A 32 11.97 7.31 13.02
CA ASN A 32 11.70 6.39 14.14
C ASN A 32 11.46 4.94 13.69
N GLU A 33 10.83 4.70 12.54
CA GLU A 33 10.69 3.34 11.99
C GLU A 33 12.04 2.74 11.59
N THR A 34 12.97 3.56 11.08
CA THR A 34 14.34 3.10 10.80
C THR A 34 15.13 2.80 12.08
N GLU A 35 14.93 3.55 13.16
CA GLU A 35 15.61 3.31 14.45
C GLU A 35 15.02 2.11 15.23
N ASP A 36 13.70 1.92 15.21
CA ASP A 36 13.03 0.78 15.88
C ASP A 36 13.33 -0.56 15.17
N SER A 37 13.61 -0.53 13.86
CA SER A 37 14.05 -1.71 13.12
C SER A 37 15.44 -2.25 13.50
N LEU A 38 16.23 -1.49 14.27
CA LEU A 38 17.56 -1.88 14.77
C LEU A 38 17.56 -2.32 16.24
N LYS A 39 16.40 -2.37 16.92
CA LYS A 39 16.32 -2.72 18.33
C LYS A 39 15.42 -3.94 18.56
N ASP A 40 16.07 -5.10 18.72
CA ASP A 40 15.51 -6.42 19.09
C ASP A 40 14.18 -6.39 19.87
N PRO A 41 13.08 -7.00 19.36
CA PRO A 41 11.92 -7.30 20.18
C PRO A 41 12.00 -8.72 20.73
N LYS A 42 12.58 -8.85 21.93
CA LYS A 42 12.13 -9.87 22.90
C LYS A 42 11.19 -9.19 23.89
N LYS A 43 9.89 -9.50 23.85
CA LYS A 43 9.03 -9.76 25.02
C LYS A 43 7.55 -9.89 24.61
N ASP A 44 7.00 -11.05 24.93
CA ASP A 44 5.59 -11.43 24.85
C ASP A 44 4.67 -10.51 25.68
N LYS A 45 3.44 -10.26 25.19
CA LYS A 45 2.18 -10.62 25.90
C LYS A 45 0.91 -10.07 25.21
N ASP A 46 0.04 -11.04 24.88
CA ASP A 46 -1.42 -11.10 25.07
C ASP A 46 -2.31 -9.91 24.66
N GLY A 47 -3.16 -10.16 23.66
CA GLY A 47 -4.24 -9.26 23.23
C GLY A 47 -5.19 -9.93 22.25
N GLU A 48 -6.08 -10.74 22.79
CA GLU A 48 -7.28 -11.35 22.23
C GLU A 48 -8.07 -10.45 21.24
N SER A 49 -8.27 -10.92 20.01
CA SER A 49 -9.40 -10.53 19.17
C SER A 49 -9.72 -11.64 18.17
N ASP A 50 -10.74 -12.39 18.54
CA ASP A 50 -11.69 -13.13 17.72
C ASP A 50 -11.87 -12.52 16.32
N ASP A 51 -11.43 -13.25 15.28
CA ASP A 51 -11.79 -12.98 13.89
C ASP A 51 -12.39 -14.27 13.33
N GLU A 52 -13.66 -14.17 12.99
CA GLU A 52 -14.55 -15.27 12.68
C GLU A 52 -14.06 -16.09 11.48
N GLU A 53 -14.24 -17.39 11.65
CA GLU A 53 -14.08 -18.42 10.65
C GLU A 53 -14.73 -18.06 9.31
N LEU A 54 -13.92 -17.98 8.25
CA LEU A 54 -14.38 -18.27 6.90
C LEU A 54 -13.59 -19.45 6.36
N SER A 55 -14.12 -20.63 6.72
CA SER A 55 -13.78 -21.95 6.22
C SER A 55 -13.63 -21.94 4.69
N SER A 56 -12.39 -22.04 4.22
CA SER A 56 -12.08 -22.52 2.87
C SER A 56 -11.51 -23.93 3.01
N GLU A 57 -12.43 -24.88 2.93
CA GLU A 57 -12.16 -26.31 2.91
C GLU A 57 -11.33 -26.66 1.65
N SER A 58 -10.01 -26.78 1.83
CA SER A 58 -9.11 -27.39 0.86
C SER A 58 -8.38 -28.57 1.52
N PRO A 59 -8.63 -29.81 1.05
CA PRO A 59 -8.10 -31.00 1.69
C PRO A 59 -6.66 -31.27 1.26
N GLU A 60 -5.67 -30.60 1.86
CA GLU A 60 -4.28 -31.10 1.87
C GLU A 60 -3.40 -30.45 2.95
N ALA A 61 -3.88 -30.45 4.20
CA ALA A 61 -3.04 -30.17 5.37
C ALA A 61 -2.18 -31.40 5.71
N ALA A 62 -1.29 -31.80 4.81
CA ALA A 62 -0.23 -32.77 5.09
C ALA A 62 1.07 -32.02 5.40
N ALA A 63 1.24 -31.65 6.67
CA ALA A 63 2.52 -31.45 7.36
C ALA A 63 3.62 -30.71 6.58
N ARG A 64 3.41 -29.41 6.29
CA ARG A 64 4.53 -28.49 6.07
C ARG A 64 5.25 -28.37 7.41
N VAL A 65 6.49 -28.86 7.51
CA VAL A 65 7.36 -28.55 8.65
C VAL A 65 7.54 -27.03 8.64
N GLU A 66 6.77 -26.33 9.45
CA GLU A 66 6.77 -24.88 9.52
C GLU A 66 8.15 -24.41 9.99
N LYS A 67 8.96 -23.93 9.05
CA LYS A 67 10.16 -23.19 9.39
C LYS A 67 9.69 -21.83 9.92
N LYS A 68 9.77 -21.63 11.24
CA LYS A 68 9.36 -20.38 11.89
C LYS A 68 10.46 -19.33 11.77
N GLY A 69 10.07 -18.07 11.60
CA GLY A 69 10.97 -16.90 11.60
C GLY A 69 11.95 -16.85 10.43
N VAL A 70 13.17 -16.34 10.69
CA VAL A 70 14.23 -16.10 9.68
C VAL A 70 14.65 -17.37 8.92
N ALA A 71 14.42 -18.55 9.50
CA ALA A 71 14.67 -19.84 8.85
C ALA A 71 13.77 -20.11 7.61
N ALA A 72 12.68 -19.36 7.44
CA ALA A 72 11.89 -19.37 6.21
C ALA A 72 12.53 -18.54 5.08
N LEU A 73 13.39 -17.57 5.44
CA LEU A 73 13.98 -16.60 4.51
C LEU A 73 15.35 -17.02 3.99
N ILE A 74 16.10 -17.82 4.76
CA ILE A 74 17.46 -18.24 4.41
C ILE A 74 17.44 -19.58 3.66
N GLU A 75 18.08 -19.59 2.49
CA GLU A 75 18.36 -20.80 1.72
C GLU A 75 19.53 -21.57 2.35
N ILE A 76 19.31 -22.85 2.67
CA ILE A 76 20.30 -23.68 3.37
C ILE A 76 20.98 -24.61 2.35
N GLU A 77 22.20 -24.27 1.93
CA GLU A 77 23.06 -25.04 1.02
C GLU A 77 24.01 -26.00 1.75
N ASN A 78 23.51 -26.78 2.71
CA ASN A 78 24.35 -27.76 3.40
C ASN A 78 24.28 -29.12 2.68
N PRO A 79 25.37 -29.60 2.05
CA PRO A 79 25.38 -30.85 1.27
C PRO A 79 25.14 -32.12 2.09
N ASN A 80 25.34 -32.08 3.41
CA ASN A 80 25.06 -33.20 4.32
C ASN A 80 23.68 -33.11 4.98
N ARG A 81 22.83 -32.16 4.57
CA ARG A 81 21.52 -31.96 5.18
C ARG A 81 20.53 -32.99 4.67
N LEU A 82 20.11 -33.90 5.55
CA LEU A 82 19.01 -34.83 5.32
C LEU A 82 17.67 -34.06 5.26
N SER A 83 17.29 -33.56 4.08
CA SER A 83 15.95 -33.00 3.86
C SER A 83 14.94 -34.13 3.74
N LYS A 84 13.82 -34.05 4.47
CA LYS A 84 12.68 -34.94 4.26
C LYS A 84 11.96 -34.46 2.99
N SER A 85 12.42 -34.89 1.82
CA SER A 85 11.77 -34.56 0.55
C SER A 85 10.47 -35.35 0.43
N ILE A 86 9.33 -34.65 0.47
CA ILE A 86 8.09 -35.15 -0.13
C ILE A 86 8.41 -35.36 -1.62
N THR A 87 8.33 -36.60 -2.08
CA THR A 87 8.63 -37.00 -3.46
C THR A 87 7.62 -36.38 -4.43
N GLN A 88 7.87 -35.15 -4.88
CA GLN A 88 7.27 -34.64 -6.11
C GLN A 88 8.19 -35.00 -7.27
N LYS A 89 7.73 -35.96 -8.09
CA LYS A 89 8.31 -36.28 -9.39
C LYS A 89 8.26 -35.03 -10.29
N GLN A 90 9.36 -34.29 -10.37
CA GLN A 90 9.59 -33.37 -11.48
C GLN A 90 10.20 -34.18 -12.63
N GLY A 91 9.36 -34.51 -13.61
CA GLY A 91 9.78 -35.15 -14.85
C GLY A 91 10.46 -34.15 -15.78
N ASN A 92 11.71 -34.48 -16.14
CA ASN A 92 12.46 -34.19 -17.36
C ASN A 92 11.88 -33.16 -18.35
N GLY A 93 12.64 -32.08 -18.58
CA GLY A 93 12.46 -31.15 -19.69
C GLY A 93 12.80 -31.78 -21.05
N GLY A 94 11.87 -32.54 -21.61
CA GLY A 94 11.84 -32.97 -22.99
C GLY A 94 11.35 -31.84 -23.91
N THR A 95 11.82 -31.85 -25.15
CA THR A 95 11.44 -30.97 -26.26
C THR A 95 10.02 -31.23 -26.77
N ASP A 96 9.05 -31.28 -25.85
CA ASP A 96 7.63 -31.43 -26.16
C ASP A 96 6.99 -30.03 -26.29
N PRO A 97 6.04 -29.82 -27.21
CA PRO A 97 5.35 -28.55 -27.30
C PRO A 97 4.71 -28.24 -25.94
N LYS A 98 4.96 -27.03 -25.42
CA LYS A 98 4.39 -26.55 -24.16
C LYS A 98 2.91 -26.91 -24.12
N PRO A 99 2.42 -27.52 -23.03
CA PRO A 99 1.03 -27.96 -22.95
C PRO A 99 0.13 -26.80 -23.33
N GLU A 100 -0.66 -27.00 -24.39
CA GLU A 100 -1.60 -26.02 -24.88
C GLU A 100 -2.59 -25.72 -23.75
N LEU A 101 -2.48 -24.53 -23.16
CA LEU A 101 -3.40 -24.06 -22.12
C LEU A 101 -4.84 -24.35 -22.56
N SER A 102 -5.61 -24.96 -21.67
CA SER A 102 -7.01 -25.29 -21.90
C SER A 102 -7.75 -24.03 -22.37
N ARG A 103 -8.78 -24.19 -23.20
CA ARG A 103 -9.58 -23.05 -23.71
C ARG A 103 -10.01 -22.09 -22.59
N ARG A 104 -10.34 -22.64 -21.42
CA ARG A 104 -10.66 -21.87 -20.20
C ARG A 104 -9.48 -21.05 -19.68
N GLU A 105 -8.30 -21.64 -19.63
CA GLU A 105 -7.08 -20.99 -19.14
C GLU A 105 -6.63 -19.86 -20.07
N ARG A 106 -6.81 -20.02 -21.39
CA ARG A 106 -6.52 -18.96 -22.37
C ARG A 106 -7.41 -17.74 -22.15
N GLU A 107 -8.71 -17.95 -22.01
CA GLU A 107 -9.67 -16.87 -21.76
C GLU A 107 -9.40 -16.17 -20.42
N GLU A 108 -9.01 -16.92 -19.38
CA GLU A 108 -8.67 -16.34 -18.09
C GLU A 108 -7.39 -15.49 -18.14
N VAL A 109 -6.35 -15.96 -18.84
CA VAL A 109 -5.11 -15.20 -19.07
C VAL A 109 -5.39 -13.94 -19.88
N GLU A 110 -6.25 -14.00 -20.90
CA GLU A 110 -6.63 -12.83 -21.68
C GLU A 110 -7.44 -11.82 -20.85
N LYS A 111 -8.37 -12.30 -20.02
CA LYS A 111 -9.12 -11.45 -19.09
C LYS A 111 -8.19 -10.73 -18.11
N GLN A 112 -7.20 -11.42 -17.57
CA GLN A 112 -6.19 -10.81 -16.70
C GLN A 112 -5.33 -9.78 -17.46
N LYS A 113 -4.90 -10.10 -18.68
CA LYS A 113 -4.15 -9.16 -19.53
C LYS A 113 -4.97 -7.91 -19.87
N ALA A 114 -6.26 -8.07 -20.16
CA ALA A 114 -7.16 -6.97 -20.46
C ALA A 114 -7.36 -6.05 -19.24
N ARG A 115 -7.55 -6.63 -18.05
CA ARG A 115 -7.62 -5.86 -16.78
C ARG A 115 -6.35 -5.06 -16.54
N ARG A 116 -5.18 -5.71 -16.59
CA ARG A 116 -3.87 -5.04 -16.44
C ARG A 116 -3.66 -3.93 -17.46
N ARG A 117 -4.11 -4.12 -18.71
CA ARG A 117 -4.02 -3.10 -19.75
C ARG A 117 -4.93 -1.91 -19.43
N TYR A 118 -6.15 -2.17 -18.98
CA TYR A 118 -7.08 -1.11 -18.57
C TYR A 118 -6.51 -0.33 -17.38
N GLU A 119 -6.04 -1.00 -16.34
CA GLU A 119 -5.39 -0.39 -15.17
C GLU A 119 -4.18 0.46 -15.58
N LYS A 120 -3.33 -0.07 -16.48
CA LYS A 120 -2.19 0.68 -17.01
C LYS A 120 -2.63 1.94 -17.78
N LEU A 121 -3.69 1.86 -18.58
CA LEU A 121 -4.22 3.03 -19.31
C LEU A 121 -4.89 4.03 -18.37
N HIS A 122 -5.55 3.55 -17.32
CA HIS A 122 -6.19 4.39 -16.30
C HIS A 122 -5.13 5.14 -15.50
N ALA A 123 -4.08 4.45 -15.04
CA ALA A 123 -2.93 5.05 -14.38
C ALA A 123 -2.20 6.07 -15.27
N GLN A 124 -2.17 5.85 -16.59
CA GLN A 124 -1.63 6.81 -17.56
C GLN A 124 -2.56 8.00 -17.83
N GLY A 125 -3.77 8.06 -17.25
CA GLY A 125 -4.73 9.11 -17.52
C GLY A 125 -5.34 9.05 -18.93
N LYS A 126 -5.31 7.88 -19.58
CA LYS A 126 -5.79 7.73 -20.97
C LYS A 126 -7.25 7.27 -21.07
N THR A 127 -7.79 6.66 -20.01
CA THR A 127 -9.22 6.33 -19.93
C THR A 127 -10.06 7.61 -19.83
N THR A 128 -11.31 7.55 -20.26
CA THR A 128 -12.24 8.69 -20.20
C THR A 128 -12.45 9.18 -18.77
N GLU A 129 -12.55 8.26 -17.83
CA GLU A 129 -12.67 8.53 -16.39
C GLU A 129 -11.45 9.28 -15.85
N ALA A 130 -10.25 8.73 -16.04
CA ALA A 130 -9.03 9.37 -15.53
C ALA A 130 -8.77 10.74 -16.18
N LYS A 131 -9.14 10.92 -17.46
CA LYS A 131 -9.10 12.25 -18.11
C LYS A 131 -10.05 13.24 -17.44
N ALA A 132 -11.26 12.82 -17.11
CA ALA A 132 -12.23 13.67 -16.44
C ALA A 132 -11.74 14.06 -15.03
N ASP A 133 -11.17 13.14 -14.29
CA ASP A 133 -10.60 13.41 -12.96
C ASP A 133 -9.41 14.37 -13.04
N LEU A 134 -8.50 14.18 -13.99
CA LEU A 134 -7.39 15.10 -14.22
C LEU A 134 -7.89 16.50 -14.63
N ALA A 135 -8.90 16.59 -15.49
CA ALA A 135 -9.50 17.86 -15.87
C ALA A 135 -10.14 18.57 -14.67
N ARG A 136 -10.85 17.82 -13.81
CA ARG A 136 -11.43 18.35 -12.57
C ARG A 136 -10.34 18.89 -11.63
N LEU A 137 -9.26 18.14 -11.44
CA LEU A 137 -8.12 18.58 -10.63
C LEU A 137 -7.45 19.84 -11.22
N ALA A 138 -7.33 19.93 -12.55
CA ALA A 138 -6.76 21.10 -13.22
C ALA A 138 -7.60 22.37 -12.98
N LEU A 139 -8.93 22.27 -13.04
CA LEU A 139 -9.82 23.40 -12.73
C LEU A 139 -9.64 23.88 -11.29
N ILE A 140 -9.62 22.96 -10.32
CA ILE A 140 -9.39 23.30 -8.90
C ILE A 140 -8.03 23.98 -8.72
N ARG A 141 -7.00 23.49 -9.43
CA ARG A 141 -5.67 24.09 -9.38
C ARG A 141 -5.68 25.52 -9.92
N GLN A 142 -6.32 25.76 -11.07
CA GLN A 142 -6.47 27.08 -11.65
C GLN A 142 -7.24 28.04 -10.73
N GLU A 143 -8.32 27.59 -10.10
CA GLU A 143 -9.08 28.40 -9.14
C GLU A 143 -8.22 28.78 -7.92
N ARG A 144 -7.43 27.84 -7.40
CA ARG A 144 -6.52 28.10 -6.28
C ARG A 144 -5.41 29.07 -6.65
N GLU A 145 -4.79 28.90 -7.81
CA GLU A 145 -3.74 29.79 -8.32
C GLU A 145 -4.30 31.20 -8.56
N ALA A 146 -5.49 31.31 -9.16
CA ALA A 146 -6.17 32.59 -9.36
C ALA A 146 -6.55 33.28 -8.03
N ALA A 147 -7.02 32.52 -7.04
CA ALA A 147 -7.33 33.04 -5.72
C ALA A 147 -6.06 33.49 -4.96
N ALA A 148 -4.96 32.74 -5.08
CA ALA A 148 -3.67 33.13 -4.52
C ALA A 148 -3.14 34.41 -5.18
N ALA A 149 -3.18 34.49 -6.51
CA ALA A 149 -2.78 35.67 -7.26
C ALA A 149 -3.62 36.91 -6.89
N LYS A 150 -4.95 36.76 -6.73
CA LYS A 150 -5.82 37.84 -6.25
C LYS A 150 -5.43 38.31 -4.84
N ARG A 151 -5.20 37.37 -3.91
CA ARG A 151 -4.73 37.71 -2.55
C ARG A 151 -3.36 38.38 -2.55
N GLU A 152 -2.45 38.00 -3.44
CA GLU A 152 -1.14 38.65 -3.58
C GLU A 152 -1.25 40.05 -4.17
N ALA A 153 -2.14 40.26 -5.16
CA ALA A 153 -2.39 41.56 -5.75
C ALA A 153 -3.02 42.53 -4.74
N GLU A 154 -3.94 42.06 -3.89
CA GLU A 154 -4.55 42.85 -2.80
C GLU A 154 -3.57 43.15 -1.67
N LYS A 155 -2.60 42.25 -1.40
CA LYS A 155 -1.56 42.45 -0.38
C LYS A 155 -0.42 43.36 -0.83
N LYS A 156 -0.16 43.49 -2.14
CA LYS A 156 0.79 44.47 -2.65
C LYS A 156 0.16 45.87 -2.47
N PRO A 157 0.82 46.81 -1.77
CA PRO A 157 0.28 48.16 -1.65
C PRO A 157 0.06 48.72 -3.05
N PRO A 158 -1.05 49.45 -3.32
CA PRO A 158 -1.27 50.06 -4.62
C PRO A 158 -0.01 50.85 -4.96
N ALA A 159 0.61 50.52 -6.10
CA ALA A 159 1.80 51.21 -6.58
C ALA A 159 1.51 52.70 -6.48
N LYS A 160 2.21 53.38 -5.56
CA LYS A 160 2.06 54.81 -5.32
C LYS A 160 2.10 55.47 -6.70
N SER A 161 0.97 56.04 -7.10
CA SER A 161 0.88 56.94 -8.23
C SER A 161 1.85 58.09 -7.97
N LEU A 162 3.09 57.91 -8.46
CA LEU A 162 4.05 58.96 -8.70
C LEU A 162 3.51 59.73 -9.91
N ASP A 163 2.52 60.60 -9.66
CA ASP A 163 2.24 61.72 -10.53
C ASP A 163 2.66 62.98 -9.79
N THR A 164 3.53 63.71 -10.48
CA THR A 164 4.21 64.97 -10.14
C THR A 164 3.28 66.16 -10.00
#